data_AF-A0A221KLF9-F1
#
_entry.id   AF-A0A221KLF9-F1
#
_cell.length_a   1.000
_cell.length_b   1.000
_cell.length_c   1.000
_cell.angle_alpha   90.00
_cell.angle_beta   90.00
_cell.angle_gamma   90.00
#
_symmetry.space_group_name_H-M   'P 1'
#
loop_
_entity.id
_entity.type
_entity.pdbx_description
1 polymer ?
#
loop_
_entity_poly.entity_id
_entity_poly.type
_entity_poly.pdbx_seq_one_letter_code
_entity_poly.pdbx_strand_id
1 'polypeptide(L)'
;MIHDIIGFSKSLTDFKSLLIGDQIALLKGATFEVMEIRFNMVFNTKTGVWECGHTTYCIDDAVRAGFQPLLLEPLLRFHHTL
;
A
#
# COMPACT_ATOMS: atom_id res chain seq x y z
N MET A 1 4.12 -4.45 7.02
CA MET A 1 3.60 -3.24 6.34
C MET A 1 2.65 -2.42 7.21
N ILE A 2 1.50 -2.94 7.68
CA ILE A 2 0.56 -2.13 8.52
C ILE A 2 1.23 -1.56 9.78
N HIS A 3 1.99 -2.36 10.53
CA HIS A 3 2.75 -1.85 11.69
C HIS A 3 3.75 -0.75 11.32
N ASP A 4 4.37 -0.84 10.14
CA ASP A 4 5.33 0.15 9.63
C ASP A 4 4.62 1.45 9.23
N ILE A 5 3.39 1.37 8.72
CA ILE A 5 2.54 2.53 8.42
C ILE A 5 2.09 3.20 9.73
N ILE A 6 1.67 2.43 10.73
CA ILE A 6 1.37 2.96 12.08
C ILE A 6 2.62 3.63 12.70
N GLY A 7 3.79 3.02 12.57
CA GLY A 7 5.07 3.57 13.04
C GLY A 7 5.44 4.87 12.32
N PHE A 8 5.28 4.90 10.99
CA PHE A 8 5.46 6.10 10.17
C PHE A 8 4.50 7.22 10.60
N SER A 9 3.20 6.96 10.69
CA SER A 9 2.20 7.95 11.13
C SER A 9 2.52 8.49 12.52
N LYS A 10 2.93 7.63 13.46
CA LYS A 10 3.37 8.06 14.80
C LYS A 10 4.68 8.85 14.83
N SER A 11 5.46 8.86 13.75
CA SER A 11 6.64 9.72 13.67
C SER A 11 6.27 11.17 13.36
N LEU A 12 5.20 11.39 12.58
CA LEU A 12 4.70 12.71 12.17
C LEU A 12 4.16 13.52 13.36
N THR A 13 4.64 14.76 13.51
CA THR A 13 4.25 15.65 14.62
C THR A 13 2.76 15.97 14.61
N ASP A 14 2.21 16.31 13.44
CA ASP A 14 0.80 16.70 13.32
C ASP A 14 -0.14 15.51 13.58
N PHE A 15 0.20 14.32 13.09
CA PHE A 15 -0.59 13.11 13.39
C PHE A 15 -0.63 12.79 14.90
N LYS A 16 0.49 12.97 15.61
CA LYS A 16 0.55 12.79 17.08
C LYS A 16 -0.29 13.81 17.85
N SER A 17 -0.55 14.99 17.31
CA SER A 17 -1.34 16.03 18.00
C SER A 17 -2.86 15.82 17.88
N LEU A 18 -3.29 14.96 16.94
CA LEU A 18 -4.69 14.58 16.76
C LEU A 18 -5.23 13.76 17.93
N LEU A 19 -6.54 13.81 18.13
CA LEU A 19 -7.24 12.93 19.07
C LEU A 19 -7.05 11.47 18.67
N ILE A 20 -7.01 10.56 19.64
CA ILE A 20 -6.81 9.13 19.37
C ILE A 20 -7.89 8.54 18.45
N GLY A 21 -9.12 9.06 18.52
CA GLY A 21 -10.20 8.71 17.59
C GLY A 21 -9.87 9.05 16.14
N ASP A 22 -9.33 10.25 15.90
CA ASP A 22 -8.94 10.73 14.57
C ASP A 22 -7.71 10.00 14.04
N GLN A 23 -6.72 9.72 14.91
CA GLN A 23 -5.56 8.88 14.56
C GLN A 23 -6.02 7.49 14.08
N ILE A 24 -6.97 6.87 14.78
CA ILE A 24 -7.55 5.58 14.39
C ILE A 24 -8.38 5.70 13.10
N ALA A 25 -9.17 6.77 12.93
CA ALA A 25 -9.97 7.00 11.74
C ALA A 25 -9.09 7.17 10.49
N LEU A 26 -8.04 7.99 10.56
CA LEU A 26 -7.07 8.20 9.49
C LEU A 26 -6.31 6.91 9.15
N LEU A 27 -5.83 6.17 10.16
CA LEU A 27 -5.19 4.87 9.91
C LEU A 27 -6.15 3.89 9.23
N LYS A 28 -7.40 3.78 9.69
CA LYS A 28 -8.39 2.89 9.07
C LYS A 28 -8.78 3.30 7.66
N GLY A 29 -8.82 4.60 7.36
CA GLY A 29 -9.13 5.11 6.02
C GLY A 29 -7.96 4.95 5.03
N ALA A 30 -6.75 5.37 5.42
CA ALA A 30 -5.64 5.56 4.50
C ALA A 30 -4.58 4.44 4.50
N THR A 31 -4.64 3.44 5.40
CA THR A 31 -3.59 2.39 5.47
C THR A 31 -3.41 1.66 4.15
N PHE A 32 -4.49 1.36 3.41
CA PHE A 32 -4.39 0.70 2.10
C PHE A 32 -3.71 1.62 1.06
N GLU A 33 -4.15 2.87 0.93
CA GLU A 33 -3.57 3.85 0.00
C GLU A 33 -2.07 4.08 0.26
N VAL A 34 -1.67 4.22 1.52
CA VAL A 34 -0.25 4.34 1.92
C VAL A 34 0.53 3.04 1.66
N MET A 35 -0.13 1.88 1.69
CA MET A 35 0.46 0.59 1.33
C MET A 35 0.82 0.55 -0.16
N GLU A 36 -0.11 0.94 -1.04
CA GLU A 36 0.10 0.95 -2.49
C GLU A 36 1.15 1.99 -2.90
N ILE A 37 1.15 3.19 -2.32
CA ILE A 37 2.23 4.18 -2.53
C ILE A 37 3.60 3.59 -2.16
N ARG A 38 3.69 2.82 -1.07
CA ARG A 38 4.94 2.16 -0.66
C ARG A 38 5.31 0.99 -1.54
N PHE A 39 4.36 0.22 -2.04
CA PHE A 39 4.61 -0.86 -3.00
C PHE A 39 5.15 -0.30 -4.33
N ASN A 40 4.76 0.92 -4.73
CA ASN A 40 5.30 1.54 -5.93
C ASN A 40 6.83 1.74 -5.90
N MET A 41 7.42 1.94 -4.72
CA MET A 41 8.88 2.06 -4.55
C MET A 41 9.66 0.78 -4.90
N VAL A 42 8.96 -0.36 -5.04
CA VAL A 42 9.53 -1.65 -5.47
C VAL A 42 8.83 -2.20 -6.71
N PHE A 43 7.99 -1.41 -7.40
CA PHE A 43 7.29 -1.85 -8.60
C PHE A 43 8.14 -1.62 -9.86
N ASN A 44 8.37 -2.68 -10.63
CA ASN A 44 9.08 -2.60 -11.89
C ASN A 44 8.07 -2.42 -13.05
N THR A 45 7.94 -1.19 -13.52
CA THR A 45 7.01 -0.79 -14.60
C THR A 45 7.25 -1.46 -15.94
N LYS A 46 8.40 -2.14 -16.16
CA LYS A 46 8.68 -2.92 -17.38
C LYS A 46 8.17 -4.36 -17.30
N THR A 47 8.10 -4.93 -16.11
CA THR A 47 7.75 -6.35 -15.89
C THR A 47 6.38 -6.54 -15.24
N GLY A 48 5.82 -5.50 -14.59
CA GLY A 48 4.57 -5.60 -13.84
C GLY A 48 4.73 -6.36 -12.52
N VAL A 49 5.93 -6.36 -11.95
CA VAL A 49 6.32 -7.16 -10.78
C VAL A 49 6.78 -6.25 -9.64
N TRP A 50 6.38 -6.58 -8.41
CA TRP A 50 6.90 -5.99 -7.18
C TRP A 50 8.13 -6.77 -6.69
N GLU A 51 9.28 -6.12 -6.64
CA GLU A 51 10.60 -6.69 -6.34
C GLU A 51 10.97 -6.51 -4.86
N CYS A 52 10.35 -7.31 -3.99
CA CYS A 52 10.52 -7.26 -2.53
C CYS A 52 11.80 -7.96 -2.03
N GLY A 53 12.94 -7.72 -2.68
CA GLY A 53 14.23 -8.33 -2.36
C GLY A 53 14.33 -9.79 -2.82
N HIS A 54 14.31 -10.75 -1.89
CA HIS A 54 14.38 -12.18 -2.20
C HIS A 54 13.04 -12.79 -2.66
N THR A 55 11.95 -12.02 -2.60
CA THR A 55 10.61 -12.44 -2.99
C THR A 55 10.06 -11.46 -4.03
N THR A 56 9.37 -11.98 -5.03
CA THR A 56 8.68 -11.17 -6.05
C THR A 56 7.18 -11.49 -6.04
N TYR A 57 6.37 -10.52 -6.45
CA TYR A 57 4.92 -10.68 -6.61
C TYR A 57 4.48 -10.11 -7.96
N CYS A 58 3.51 -10.73 -8.61
CA CYS A 58 2.81 -10.17 -9.77
C CYS A 58 1.30 -10.02 -9.48
N ILE A 59 0.54 -9.47 -10.42
CA ILE A 59 -0.91 -9.23 -10.23
C ILE A 59 -1.69 -10.54 -9.97
N ASP A 60 -1.21 -11.68 -10.48
CA ASP A 60 -1.81 -12.99 -10.25
C ASP A 60 -1.67 -13.47 -8.79
N ASP A 61 -0.68 -12.96 -8.03
CA ASP A 61 -0.57 -13.24 -6.59
C ASP A 61 -1.76 -12.63 -5.83
N ALA A 62 -2.22 -11.45 -6.25
CA ALA A 62 -3.41 -10.83 -5.66
C ALA A 62 -4.70 -11.58 -6.03
N VAL A 63 -4.82 -12.10 -7.26
CA VAL A 63 -5.92 -13.03 -7.63
C VAL A 63 -5.89 -14.27 -6.73
N ARG A 64 -4.71 -14.86 -6.52
CA ARG A 64 -4.50 -16.02 -5.65
C ARG A 64 -4.72 -15.72 -4.15
N ALA A 65 -4.64 -14.45 -3.74
CA ALA A 65 -5.03 -13.96 -2.41
C ALA A 65 -6.54 -13.64 -2.27
N GLY A 66 -7.33 -13.81 -3.33
CA GLY A 66 -8.79 -13.65 -3.31
C GLY A 66 -9.29 -12.26 -3.76
N PHE A 67 -8.43 -11.40 -4.28
CA PHE A 67 -8.89 -10.12 -4.85
C PHE A 67 -9.69 -10.35 -6.14
N GLN A 68 -10.79 -9.62 -6.29
CA GLN A 68 -11.59 -9.65 -7.51
C GLN A 68 -10.84 -8.94 -8.66
N PRO A 69 -10.79 -9.50 -9.88
CA PRO A 69 -10.08 -8.90 -11.02
C PRO A 69 -10.50 -7.45 -11.33
N LEU A 70 -11.76 -7.09 -11.04
CA LEU A 70 -12.29 -5.72 -11.19
C LEU A 70 -11.53 -4.68 -10.36
N LEU A 71 -10.94 -5.06 -9.22
CA LEU A 71 -10.13 -4.19 -8.36
C LEU A 71 -8.66 -4.13 -8.79
N LEU A 72 -8.19 -5.18 -9.47
CA LEU A 72 -6.77 -5.36 -9.82
C LEU A 72 -6.35 -4.57 -11.06
N GLU A 73 -7.22 -4.43 -12.05
CA GLU A 73 -6.92 -3.62 -13.24
C GLU A 73 -6.74 -2.12 -12.90
N PRO A 74 -7.60 -1.47 -12.09
CA PRO A 74 -7.34 -0.12 -11.59
C PRO A 74 -6.06 -0.01 -10.75
N LEU A 75 -5.77 -1.02 -9.91
CA LEU A 75 -4.59 -1.04 -9.06
C LEU A 75 -3.30 -1.11 -9.89
N LEU A 76 -3.23 -2.01 -10.87
CA LEU A 76 -2.08 -2.14 -11.75
C LEU A 76 -1.85 -0.85 -12.57
N ARG A 77 -2.93 -0.23 -13.06
CA ARG A 77 -2.84 1.09 -13.74
C ARG A 77 -2.32 2.20 -12.83
N PHE A 78 -2.72 2.23 -11.56
CA PHE A 78 -2.18 3.18 -10.57
C PHE A 78 -0.66 3.03 -10.47
N HIS A 79 -0.14 1.80 -10.33
CA HIS A 79 1.30 1.53 -10.26
C HIS A 79 2.09 1.84 -11.55
N HIS A 80 1.47 1.73 -12.72
CA HIS A 80 2.10 2.18 -13.97
C HIS A 80 2.08 3.72 -14.17
N THR A 81 1.35 4.47 -13.34
CA THR A 81 1.13 5.92 -13.50
C THR A 81 1.80 6.77 -12.41
N LEU A 82 2.08 6.19 -11.24
CA LEU A 82 2.66 6.85 -10.07
C LEU A 82 4.19 6.94 -10.12
#